data_AF-A0A2W0CEP7-F1
#
_entry.id   AF-A0A2W0CEP7-F1
#
_cell.length_a   1.000
_cell.length_b   1.000
_cell.length_c   1.000
_cell.angle_alpha   90.00
_cell.angle_beta   90.00
_cell.angle_gamma   90.00
#
_symmetry.space_group_name_H-M   'P 1'
#
loop_
_entity.id
_entity.type
_entity.pdbx_description
1 polymer ?
#
loop_
_entity_poly.entity_id
_entity_poly.type
_entity_poly.pdbx_seq_one_letter_code
_entity_poly.pdbx_strand_id
1 'polypeptide(L)'
;MDNTINSPKEEKAYFIMGAAICLREVGDFMTTQIYLQTPIRVILTLFLFPMVWGIIHGLKTMGLSSELLAPIVVVFMILLLLGLLPQVEPAKLQPILETPWIKLLHSTIREQISGSEDGAKPWTEQFFANFNQGQFGMGTMQLEQNPYYQ
;
A
#
# COMPACT_ATOMS: atom_id res chain seq x y z
N MET A 1 11.23 -24.71 -27.94
CA MET A 1 11.55 -25.38 -26.66
C MET A 1 12.76 -24.69 -26.09
N ASP A 2 12.65 -24.29 -24.81
CA ASP A 2 13.61 -23.53 -23.99
C ASP A 2 13.68 -22.01 -24.21
N ASN A 3 12.71 -21.29 -23.61
CA ASN A 3 12.87 -19.90 -23.17
C ASN A 3 12.91 -19.85 -21.62
N THR A 4 13.63 -20.80 -21.00
CA THR A 4 13.68 -20.99 -19.55
C THR A 4 15.06 -20.69 -18.95
N ILE A 5 15.87 -19.86 -19.62
CA ILE A 5 17.08 -19.29 -19.03
C ILE A 5 16.68 -18.03 -18.23
N ASN A 6 15.93 -18.23 -17.14
CA ASN A 6 15.95 -17.25 -16.06
C ASN A 6 17.37 -17.23 -15.52
N SER A 7 18.04 -16.09 -15.67
CA SER A 7 19.39 -15.89 -15.19
C SER A 7 19.45 -16.21 -13.68
N PRO A 8 20.47 -16.94 -13.16
CA PRO A 8 20.60 -17.23 -11.71
C PRO A 8 20.71 -15.98 -10.81
N LYS A 9 20.72 -14.78 -11.41
CA LYS A 9 20.66 -13.47 -10.76
C LYS A 9 19.22 -13.05 -10.41
N GLU A 10 18.22 -13.46 -11.19
CA GLU A 10 16.84 -13.04 -10.97
C GLU A 10 16.21 -13.76 -9.78
N GLU A 11 16.49 -15.06 -9.62
CA GLU A 11 16.01 -15.85 -8.46
C GLU A 11 16.45 -15.24 -7.12
N LYS A 12 17.69 -14.76 -7.04
CA LYS A 12 18.21 -14.11 -5.83
C LYS A 12 17.59 -12.74 -5.60
N ALA A 13 17.25 -12.02 -6.66
CA ALA A 13 16.65 -10.69 -6.56
C ALA A 13 15.27 -10.75 -5.89
N TYR A 14 14.45 -11.75 -6.21
CA TYR A 14 13.15 -11.95 -5.55
C TYR A 14 13.28 -12.17 -4.04
N PHE A 15 14.25 -12.99 -3.62
CA PHE A 15 14.50 -13.24 -2.20
C PHE A 15 14.96 -11.99 -1.46
N ILE A 16 15.89 -11.22 -2.05
CA ILE A 16 16.38 -9.97 -1.45
C ILE A 16 15.28 -8.90 -1.41
N MET A 17 14.43 -8.83 -2.42
CA MET A 17 13.31 -7.88 -2.45
C MET A 17 12.27 -8.20 -1.38
N GLY A 18 11.91 -9.49 -1.21
CA GLY A 18 11.04 -9.91 -0.10
C GLY A 18 11.64 -9.57 1.27
N ALA A 19 12.92 -9.85 1.47
CA ALA A 19 13.62 -9.50 2.71
C ALA A 19 13.64 -7.97 2.97
N ALA A 20 13.86 -7.17 1.92
CA ALA A 20 13.87 -5.71 2.01
C ALA A 20 12.50 -5.12 2.34
N ILE A 21 11.43 -5.67 1.77
CA ILE A 21 10.05 -5.28 2.09
C ILE A 21 9.76 -5.58 3.56
N CYS A 22 9.99 -6.81 4.02
CA CYS A 22 9.77 -7.17 5.42
C CYS A 22 10.57 -6.29 6.39
N LEU A 23 11.83 -5.98 6.07
CA LEU A 23 12.67 -5.10 6.87
C LEU A 23 12.11 -3.66 6.93
N ARG A 24 11.55 -3.18 5.82
CA ARG A 24 10.93 -1.85 5.73
C ARG A 24 9.63 -1.76 6.52
N GLU A 25 8.76 -2.76 6.43
CA GLU A 25 7.51 -2.82 7.21
C GLU A 25 7.79 -2.74 8.72
N VAL A 26 8.77 -3.51 9.21
CA VAL A 26 9.19 -3.46 10.62
C VAL A 26 9.80 -2.10 10.96
N GLY A 27 10.65 -1.55 10.10
CA GLY A 27 11.25 -0.23 10.31
C GLY A 27 10.21 0.89 10.40
N ASP A 28 9.20 0.88 9.51
CA ASP A 28 8.12 1.85 9.48
C ASP A 28 7.26 1.77 10.75
N PHE A 29 6.92 0.56 11.23
CA PHE A 29 6.25 0.39 12.52
C PHE A 29 7.04 0.96 13.70
N MET A 30 8.36 0.72 13.74
CA MET A 30 9.22 1.21 14.82
C MET A 30 9.35 2.74 14.80
N THR A 31 9.45 3.36 13.62
CA THR A 31 9.50 4.83 13.52
C THR A 31 8.18 5.50 13.88
N THR A 32 7.05 4.88 13.56
CA THR A 32 5.72 5.50 13.75
C THR A 32 5.21 5.34 15.18
N GLN A 33 5.45 4.19 15.81
CA GLN A 33 4.85 3.86 17.10
C GLN A 33 5.81 4.02 18.29
N ILE A 34 7.13 3.95 18.08
CA ILE A 34 8.12 3.89 19.18
C ILE A 34 9.11 5.04 19.11
N TYR A 35 9.65 5.34 17.93
CA TYR A 35 10.75 6.30 17.75
C TYR A 35 10.39 7.38 16.73
N LEU A 36 9.45 8.26 17.08
CA LEU A 36 8.91 9.30 16.20
C LEU A 36 9.94 10.33 15.70
N GLN A 37 11.05 10.50 16.41
CA GLN A 37 12.06 11.54 16.10
C GLN A 37 13.29 10.98 15.37
N THR A 38 13.41 9.66 15.22
CA THR A 38 14.61 9.04 14.67
C THR A 38 14.44 8.79 13.16
N PRO A 39 15.39 9.20 12.31
CA PRO A 39 15.28 8.98 10.88
C PRO A 39 15.36 7.49 10.54
N ILE A 40 14.48 7.05 9.63
CA ILE A 40 14.29 5.65 9.23
C ILE A 40 15.59 4.91 8.87
N ARG A 41 16.57 5.61 8.28
CA ARG A 41 17.87 5.03 7.88
C ARG A 41 18.60 4.39 9.06
N VAL A 42 18.58 5.04 10.22
CA VAL A 42 19.32 4.56 11.42
C VAL A 42 18.68 3.28 11.95
N ILE A 43 17.35 3.24 12.00
CA ILE A 43 16.59 2.06 12.46
C ILE A 43 16.81 0.88 11.51
N LEU A 44 16.72 1.10 10.19
CA LEU A 44 16.97 0.05 9.21
C LEU A 44 18.38 -0.54 9.34
N THR A 45 19.40 0.30 9.54
CA THR A 45 20.77 -0.18 9.75
C THR A 45 20.90 -1.00 11.05
N LEU A 46 20.26 -0.56 12.14
CA LEU A 46 20.24 -1.29 13.40
C LEU A 46 19.57 -2.66 13.30
N PHE A 47 18.53 -2.80 12.48
CA PHE A 47 17.89 -4.10 12.21
C PHE A 47 18.66 -4.97 11.20
N LEU A 48 19.43 -4.36 10.29
CA LEU A 48 20.24 -5.10 9.32
C LEU A 48 21.37 -5.89 10.00
N PHE A 49 22.02 -5.33 11.03
CA PHE A 49 23.11 -5.98 11.76
C PHE A 49 22.74 -7.35 12.38
N PRO A 50 21.69 -7.47 13.22
CA PRO A 50 21.27 -8.75 13.76
C PRO A 50 20.72 -9.70 12.68
N MET A 51 20.20 -9.17 11.56
CA MET A 51 19.75 -9.99 10.43
C MET A 51 20.93 -10.72 9.76
N VAL A 52 22.02 -10.00 9.48
CA VAL A 52 23.26 -10.61 8.95
C VAL A 52 23.84 -11.60 9.96
N TRP A 53 23.84 -11.26 11.24
CA TRP A 53 24.29 -12.16 12.31
C TRP A 53 23.45 -13.44 12.38
N GLY A 54 22.12 -13.33 12.24
CA GLY A 54 21.20 -14.46 12.22
C GLY A 54 21.44 -15.40 11.04
N ILE A 55 21.74 -14.85 9.86
CA ILE A 55 22.07 -15.64 8.66
C ILE A 55 23.34 -16.48 8.89
N ILE A 56 24.34 -15.92 9.60
CA ILE A 56 25.59 -16.63 9.91
C ILE A 56 25.36 -17.83 10.83
N HIS A 57 24.38 -17.77 11.73
CA HIS A 57 24.09 -18.86 12.68
C HIS A 57 23.32 -20.04 12.06
N GLY A 58 22.84 -19.88 10.82
CA GLY A 58 22.22 -20.93 10.03
C GLY A 58 20.72 -21.14 10.28
N LEU A 59 20.11 -21.98 9.45
CA LEU A 59 18.66 -22.20 9.42
C LEU A 59 18.11 -22.95 10.64
N LYS A 60 18.92 -23.80 11.28
CA LYS A 60 18.48 -24.63 12.42
C LYS A 60 18.07 -23.76 13.62
N THR A 61 18.86 -22.73 13.92
CA THR A 61 18.55 -21.78 15.00
C THR A 61 17.39 -20.87 14.61
N MET A 62 17.28 -20.47 13.34
CA MET A 62 16.15 -19.66 12.85
C MET A 62 14.82 -20.42 12.93
N GLY A 63 14.79 -21.70 12.52
CA GLY A 63 13.58 -22.52 12.58
C GLY A 63 13.07 -22.71 14.02
N LEU A 64 13.96 -23.03 14.96
CA LEU A 64 13.61 -23.14 16.38
C LEU A 64 13.15 -21.81 16.97
N SER A 65 13.80 -20.70 16.60
CA SER A 65 13.35 -19.38 17.04
C SER A 65 11.99 -18.99 16.45
N SER A 66 11.67 -19.44 15.23
CA SER A 66 10.39 -19.19 14.57
C SER A 66 9.25 -19.95 15.23
N GLU A 67 9.49 -21.17 15.71
CA GLU A 67 8.49 -21.94 16.46
C GLU A 67 8.17 -21.28 17.81
N LEU A 68 9.17 -20.67 18.45
CA LEU A 68 8.96 -19.88 19.67
C LEU A 68 8.30 -18.51 19.39
N LEU A 69 8.69 -17.84 18.31
CA LEU A 69 8.17 -16.52 17.95
C LEU A 69 6.72 -16.57 17.47
N ALA A 70 6.31 -17.62 16.76
CA ALA A 70 4.95 -17.74 16.23
C ALA A 70 3.84 -17.52 17.29
N PRO A 71 3.80 -18.25 18.43
CA PRO A 71 2.78 -18.02 19.45
C PRO A 71 2.93 -16.66 20.13
N ILE A 72 4.16 -16.15 20.29
CA ILE A 72 4.40 -14.83 20.88
C ILE A 72 3.79 -13.74 20.00
N VAL A 73 4.00 -13.79 18.69
CA VAL A 73 3.44 -12.83 17.72
C VAL A 73 1.91 -12.88 17.72
N VAL A 74 1.32 -14.08 17.77
CA VAL A 74 -0.15 -14.25 17.82
C VAL A 74 -0.72 -13.61 19.09
N VAL A 75 -0.10 -13.85 20.25
CA VAL A 75 -0.52 -13.23 21.52
C VAL A 75 -0.37 -11.72 21.45
N PHE A 76 0.75 -11.20 20.94
CA PHE A 76 0.97 -9.76 20.76
C PHE A 76 -0.05 -9.13 19.81
N MET A 77 -0.45 -9.82 18.74
CA MET A 77 -1.49 -9.33 17.81
C MET A 77 -2.84 -9.24 18.50
N ILE A 78 -3.22 -10.24 19.31
CA ILE A 78 -4.46 -10.19 20.10
C ILE A 78 -4.39 -9.06 21.11
N LEU A 79 -3.29 -8.90 21.83
CA LEU A 79 -3.10 -7.82 22.80
C LEU A 79 -3.16 -6.45 22.15
N LEU A 80 -2.54 -6.27 20.98
CA LEU A 80 -2.61 -5.03 20.21
C LEU A 80 -4.04 -4.75 19.78
N LEU A 81 -4.77 -5.74 19.28
CA LEU A 81 -6.16 -5.58 18.88
C LEU A 81 -7.03 -5.18 20.09
N LEU A 82 -6.90 -5.87 21.22
CA LEU A 82 -7.62 -5.56 22.46
C LEU A 82 -7.24 -4.20 23.03
N GLY A 83 -5.97 -3.79 22.93
CA GLY A 83 -5.51 -2.47 23.37
C GLY A 83 -5.90 -1.34 22.41
N LEU A 84 -6.14 -1.65 21.14
CA LEU A 84 -6.62 -0.71 20.13
C LEU A 84 -8.13 -0.50 20.23
N LEU A 85 -8.91 -1.56 20.51
CA LEU A 85 -10.36 -1.52 20.66
C LEU A 85 -10.89 -0.34 21.51
N PRO A 86 -10.39 -0.06 22.73
CA PRO A 86 -10.90 1.03 23.57
C PRO A 86 -10.59 2.43 23.03
N GLN A 87 -9.62 2.57 22.11
CA GLN A 87 -9.27 3.84 21.48
C GLN A 87 -10.10 4.12 20.22
N VAL A 88 -10.88 3.13 19.75
CA VAL A 88 -11.73 3.30 18.59
C VAL A 88 -12.98 4.07 19.00
N GLU A 89 -13.12 5.30 18.51
CA GLU A 89 -14.37 6.06 18.61
C GLU A 89 -15.47 5.34 17.81
N PRO A 90 -16.52 4.78 18.46
CA PRO A 90 -17.57 4.03 17.75
C PRO A 90 -18.35 4.89 16.75
N ALA A 91 -18.33 6.22 16.93
CA ALA A 91 -18.91 7.18 15.99
C ALA A 91 -18.21 7.17 14.61
N LYS A 92 -16.92 6.84 14.53
CA LYS A 92 -16.17 6.76 13.26
C LYS A 92 -16.35 5.42 12.53
N LEU A 93 -16.92 4.42 13.19
CA LEU A 93 -17.23 3.10 12.60
C LEU A 93 -18.61 3.06 11.92
N GLN A 94 -19.52 3.97 12.30
CA GLN A 94 -20.88 4.05 11.75
C GLN A 94 -20.95 4.03 10.21
N PRO A 95 -20.14 4.80 9.44
CA PRO A 95 -20.27 4.79 7.97
C PRO A 95 -19.88 3.46 7.32
N ILE A 96 -19.05 2.62 7.96
CA ILE A 96 -18.66 1.31 7.44
C ILE A 96 -19.71 0.24 7.78
N LEU A 97 -20.31 0.33 8.96
CA LEU A 97 -21.36 -0.59 9.41
C LEU A 97 -22.71 -0.31 8.74
N GLU A 98 -22.99 0.96 8.42
CA GLU A 98 -24.24 1.40 7.81
C GLU A 98 -24.24 1.32 6.28
N THR A 99 -23.06 1.29 5.64
CA THR A 99 -22.96 1.18 4.18
C THR A 99 -22.87 -0.28 3.77
N PRO A 100 -23.93 -0.90 3.21
CA PRO A 100 -23.82 -2.24 2.65
C PRO A 100 -22.75 -2.23 1.55
N TRP A 101 -21.90 -3.25 1.50
CA TRP A 101 -20.86 -3.42 0.48
C TRP A 101 -21.39 -3.29 -0.96
N ILE A 102 -22.67 -3.63 -1.17
CA ILE A 102 -23.41 -3.42 -2.42
C ILE A 102 -23.45 -1.95 -2.86
N LYS A 103 -23.56 -0.98 -1.92
CA LYS A 103 -23.57 0.45 -2.21
C LYS A 103 -22.18 0.98 -2.59
N LEU A 104 -21.11 0.42 -2.03
CA LEU A 104 -19.72 0.77 -2.39
C LEU A 104 -19.36 0.29 -3.81
N LEU A 105 -19.86 -0.88 -4.20
CA LEU A 105 -19.72 -1.37 -5.58
C LEU A 105 -20.56 -0.55 -6.56
N HIS A 106 -21.80 -0.25 -6.20
CA HIS A 106 -22.70 0.51 -7.05
C HIS A 106 -22.29 1.98 -7.21
N SER A 107 -21.57 2.60 -6.25
CA SER A 107 -21.02 3.95 -6.44
C SER A 107 -19.92 3.97 -7.51
N THR A 108 -19.00 3.01 -7.47
CA THR A 108 -17.91 2.90 -8.44
C THR A 108 -18.44 2.64 -9.87
N ILE A 109 -19.45 1.76 -10.00
CA ILE A 109 -20.06 1.44 -11.31
C ILE A 109 -20.92 2.60 -11.81
N ARG A 110 -21.70 3.24 -10.94
CA ARG A 110 -22.55 4.37 -11.33
C ARG A 110 -21.73 5.59 -11.73
N GLU A 111 -20.58 5.85 -11.10
CA GLU A 111 -19.68 6.94 -11.51
C GLU A 111 -19.10 6.72 -12.92
N GLN A 112 -18.80 5.47 -13.29
CA GLN A 112 -18.40 5.15 -14.67
C GLN A 112 -19.54 5.33 -15.68
N ILE A 113 -20.78 5.06 -15.28
CA ILE A 113 -21.95 5.11 -16.16
C ILE A 113 -22.51 6.55 -16.25
N SER A 114 -22.55 7.32 -15.16
CA SER A 114 -23.03 8.70 -15.15
C SER A 114 -22.09 9.66 -15.87
N GLY A 115 -20.79 9.33 -15.95
CA GLY A 115 -19.83 10.04 -16.81
C GLY A 115 -20.12 9.94 -18.31
N SER A 116 -21.15 9.19 -18.73
CA SER A 116 -21.60 9.05 -20.11
C SER A 116 -22.93 9.75 -20.44
N GLU A 117 -23.68 10.22 -19.43
CA GLU A 117 -25.02 10.82 -19.62
C GLU A 117 -25.00 12.36 -19.68
N ASP A 118 -23.92 13.02 -19.24
CA ASP A 118 -23.83 14.48 -19.11
C ASP A 118 -23.56 15.22 -20.44
N GLY A 119 -23.95 14.68 -21.60
CA GLY A 119 -23.82 15.34 -22.92
C GLY A 119 -22.39 15.76 -23.33
N ALA A 120 -21.40 15.53 -22.47
CA ALA A 120 -20.00 15.74 -22.69
C ALA A 120 -19.53 14.57 -23.55
N LYS A 121 -18.95 14.88 -24.72
CA LYS A 121 -18.36 13.86 -25.58
C LYS A 121 -17.44 13.00 -24.73
N PRO A 122 -17.60 11.65 -24.74
CA PRO A 122 -16.85 10.77 -23.86
C PRO A 122 -15.36 11.06 -24.04
N TRP A 123 -14.56 10.92 -22.98
CA TRP A 123 -13.14 11.26 -23.03
C TRP A 123 -12.42 10.55 -24.17
N THR A 124 -12.92 9.40 -24.60
CA THR A 124 -12.48 8.69 -25.81
C THR A 124 -12.56 9.58 -27.05
N GLU A 125 -13.68 10.22 -27.33
CA GLU A 125 -13.82 11.13 -28.48
C GLU A 125 -12.95 12.37 -28.35
N GLN A 126 -12.84 12.94 -27.14
CA GLN A 126 -11.97 14.10 -26.91
C GLN A 126 -10.48 13.73 -27.06
N PHE A 127 -10.08 12.56 -26.55
CA PHE A 127 -8.74 12.03 -26.65
C PHE A 127 -8.36 11.76 -28.10
N PHE A 128 -9.21 11.11 -28.89
CA PHE A 128 -8.92 10.85 -30.31
C PHE A 128 -8.85 12.14 -31.13
N ALA A 129 -9.70 13.13 -30.82
CA ALA A 129 -9.61 14.46 -31.43
C ALA A 129 -8.27 15.14 -31.11
N ASN A 130 -7.84 15.12 -29.85
CA ASN A 130 -6.56 15.68 -29.41
C ASN A 130 -5.36 14.87 -29.94
N PHE A 131 -5.49 13.56 -30.08
CA PHE A 131 -4.49 12.65 -30.66
C PHE A 131 -4.23 12.99 -32.13
N ASN A 132 -5.29 13.17 -32.90
CA ASN A 132 -5.20 13.54 -34.31
C ASN A 132 -4.68 14.99 -34.50
N GLN A 133 -4.87 15.85 -33.49
CA GLN A 133 -4.37 17.22 -33.46
C GLN A 133 -2.98 17.38 -32.82
N GLY A 134 -2.35 16.28 -32.36
CA GLY A 134 -1.03 16.31 -31.75
C GLY A 134 -0.93 17.07 -30.42
N GLN A 135 -2.06 17.32 -29.74
CA GLN A 135 -2.11 18.02 -28.46
C GLN A 135 -2.23 17.04 -27.29
N PHE A 136 -1.09 16.52 -26.81
CA PHE A 136 -0.99 15.73 -25.57
C PHE A 136 -0.46 16.57 -24.40
N GLY A 137 -0.90 17.83 -24.30
CA GLY A 137 -0.74 18.60 -23.09
C GLY A 137 -1.84 18.22 -22.10
N MET A 138 -1.50 17.95 -20.84
CA MET A 138 -2.47 18.08 -19.74
C MET A 138 -3.10 19.46 -19.89
N GLY A 139 -4.35 19.52 -20.36
CA GLY A 139 -5.07 20.75 -20.60
C GLY A 139 -4.93 21.61 -19.37
N THR A 140 -4.23 22.74 -19.51
CA THR A 140 -4.24 23.80 -18.52
C THR A 140 -5.70 24.01 -18.18
N MET A 141 -6.02 23.92 -16.89
CA MET A 141 -7.28 24.39 -16.36
C MET A 141 -7.46 25.81 -16.89
N GLN A 142 -8.19 25.95 -18.01
CA GLN A 142 -8.81 27.21 -18.35
C GLN A 142 -9.81 27.37 -17.22
N LEU A 143 -9.41 28.17 -16.25
CA LEU A 143 -10.33 28.82 -15.32
C LEU A 143 -11.21 29.71 -16.19
N GLU A 144 -12.16 29.09 -16.88
CA GLU A 144 -13.33 29.76 -17.43
C GLU A 144 -14.01 30.41 -16.22
N GLN A 145 -13.81 31.71 -16.14
CA GLN A 145 -14.37 32.59 -15.11
C GLN A 145 -15.88 32.38 -15.05
N ASN A 146 -16.34 31.63 -14.06
CA ASN A 146 -17.75 31.40 -13.82
C ASN A 146 -18.26 32.38 -12.74
N PRO A 147 -19.15 33.33 -13.08
CA PRO A 147 -19.51 34.46 -12.21
C PRO A 147 -20.54 34.16 -11.10
N TYR A 148 -20.73 32.90 -10.69
CA TYR A 148 -21.77 32.50 -9.70
C TYR A 148 -21.28 32.37 -8.24
N TYR A 149 -20.09 32.86 -7.91
CA TYR A 149 -19.67 33.06 -6.52
C TYR A 149 -19.28 34.54 -6.31
N GLN A 150 -20.28 35.35 -5.99
CA GLN A 150 -20.13 36.53 -5.14
C GLN A 150 -20.75 36.24 -3.78
#